data_AF-A0A976PGK2-F1
#
_entry.id   AF-A0A976PGK2-F1
#
_cell.length_a   1.000
_cell.length_b   1.000
_cell.length_c   1.000
_cell.angle_alpha   90.00
_cell.angle_beta   90.00
_cell.angle_gamma   90.00
#
_symmetry.space_group_name_H-M   'P 1'
#
loop_
_entity.id
_entity.type
_entity.pdbx_description
1 polymer ?
#
loop_
_entity_poly.entity_id
_entity_poly.type
_entity_poly.pdbx_seq_one_letter_code
_entity_poly.pdbx_strand_id
1 'polypeptide(L)'
;MVKLFLPLLLIFSFQNLRAEIKHEVQLLNRCYSQLVNKRISPDHELVQKIIKQELSGSEACSELIGKLSFDQEGMLTPKNDESLEILRTIQKIHDSWFPRFNFNISTQDFPNTDFYDANEMGYHFTWVLLKNEKVENVLTKKRSFMGLRESEKEHRYFIDRRIRGHRQLRTEHPVHKWKIGGSEDEKSDEFLGPISFWSPELTQFGKLVGLRPYTDSKNRIKKWLGGKKLEEFDTKAPQGGGIIGTSSYLLLNTEHIDQRNDGGNRLHRRWATSVTSDLLCRNLPILSKKEAEVFVRKKSKIGFRQKADCMNCHSTIDTMAAVIRNMENYNSGNVDIHYTIRNIYMHQTKSVHAGELPDSSEYFFETSPEGIFIHKDIFGRRIETKVRSLNELGKALSQTKDFYYCLSKRYFEFFTGIEVNIEQIDWSKSTDPVVVFLKKSAEELRRTQNVKKYLSSLFNSPFYKEGK
;
A
#
# COMPACT_ATOMS: atom_id res chain seq x y z
N MET A 1 -9.17 66.00 22.06
CA MET A 1 -9.32 64.54 22.25
C MET A 1 -9.02 63.70 21.00
N VAL A 2 -9.33 64.17 19.77
CA VAL A 2 -9.09 63.38 18.53
C VAL A 2 -7.60 63.15 18.20
N LYS A 3 -6.68 64.04 18.60
CA LYS A 3 -5.23 63.92 18.29
C LYS A 3 -4.48 62.81 19.04
N LEU A 4 -5.05 62.22 20.10
CA LEU A 4 -4.42 61.12 20.86
C LEU A 4 -4.89 59.71 20.42
N PHE A 5 -5.98 59.61 19.66
CA PHE A 5 -6.54 58.32 19.23
C PHE A 5 -5.80 57.69 18.04
N LEU A 6 -5.28 58.51 17.13
CA LEU A 6 -4.58 58.05 15.93
C LEU A 6 -3.27 57.27 16.21
N PRO A 7 -2.36 57.72 17.10
CA PRO A 7 -1.14 56.95 17.40
C PRO A 7 -1.47 55.64 18.11
N LEU A 8 -2.53 55.59 18.93
CA LEU A 8 -2.96 54.37 19.61
C LEU A 8 -3.41 53.31 18.58
N LEU A 9 -4.24 53.70 17.61
CA LEU A 9 -4.71 52.82 16.54
C LEU A 9 -3.57 52.26 15.68
N LEU A 10 -2.55 53.07 15.38
CA LEU A 10 -1.36 52.61 14.65
C LEU A 10 -0.57 51.57 15.46
N ILE A 11 -0.35 51.78 16.77
CA ILE A 11 0.38 50.83 17.62
C ILE A 11 -0.36 49.48 17.69
N PHE A 12 -1.68 49.48 17.88
CA PHE A 12 -2.47 48.24 17.90
C PHE A 12 -2.39 47.50 16.55
N SER A 13 -2.37 48.23 15.44
CA SER A 13 -2.28 47.64 14.10
C SER A 13 -0.93 46.93 13.87
N PHE A 14 0.18 47.53 14.32
CA PHE A 14 1.51 46.92 14.22
C PHE A 14 1.68 45.69 15.13
N GLN A 15 1.06 45.67 16.32
CA GLN A 15 1.14 44.52 17.22
C GLN A 15 0.38 43.31 16.67
N ASN A 16 -0.83 43.52 16.13
CA ASN A 16 -1.62 42.46 15.51
C ASN A 16 -0.89 41.88 14.29
N LEU A 17 -0.32 42.74 13.44
CA LEU A 17 0.43 42.29 12.26
C LEU A 17 1.65 41.44 12.64
N ARG A 18 2.41 41.84 13.67
CA ARG A 18 3.55 41.05 14.15
C ARG A 18 3.12 39.71 14.75
N ALA A 19 1.99 39.67 15.47
CA ALA A 19 1.45 38.44 16.02
C ALA A 19 0.99 37.48 14.92
N GLU A 20 0.33 38.00 13.87
CA GLU A 20 -0.09 37.23 12.70
C GLU A 20 1.11 36.68 11.92
N ILE A 21 2.10 37.50 11.59
CA ILE A 21 3.34 37.03 10.92
C ILE A 21 4.03 35.95 11.76
N LYS A 22 4.12 36.13 13.08
CA LYS A 22 4.70 35.13 13.98
C LYS A 22 3.92 33.82 13.94
N HIS A 23 2.58 33.89 13.93
CA HIS A 23 1.72 32.71 13.81
C HIS A 23 1.94 31.99 12.47
N GLU A 24 1.95 32.70 11.35
CA GLU A 24 2.16 32.10 10.03
C GLU A 24 3.55 31.46 9.89
N VAL A 25 4.60 32.08 10.45
CA VAL A 25 5.94 31.47 10.51
C VAL A 25 5.94 30.21 11.39
N GLN A 26 5.18 30.20 12.51
CA GLN A 26 5.04 29.00 13.35
C GLN A 26 4.35 27.86 12.60
N LEU A 27 3.35 28.14 11.76
CA LEU A 27 2.72 27.14 10.90
C LEU A 27 3.72 26.51 9.92
N LEU A 28 4.51 27.35 9.24
CA LEU A 28 5.57 26.86 8.35
C LEU A 28 6.60 26.03 9.12
N ASN A 29 7.04 26.49 10.31
CA ASN A 29 7.98 25.75 11.16
C ASN A 29 7.45 24.35 11.49
N ARG A 30 6.15 24.22 11.79
CA ARG A 30 5.49 22.95 12.10
C ARG A 30 5.53 22.01 10.89
N CYS A 31 5.04 22.45 9.72
CA CYS A 31 5.00 21.57 8.54
C CYS A 31 6.39 21.22 8.03
N TYR A 32 7.33 22.18 8.06
CA TYR A 32 8.72 21.94 7.71
C TYR A 32 9.36 20.91 8.63
N SER A 33 9.12 21.01 9.95
CA SER A 33 9.62 20.04 10.91
C SER A 33 9.00 18.65 10.70
N GLN A 34 7.70 18.57 10.37
CA GLN A 34 7.04 17.31 10.05
C GLN A 34 7.58 16.67 8.75
N LEU A 35 7.81 17.46 7.71
CA LEU A 35 8.21 16.96 6.38
C LEU A 35 9.71 16.73 6.23
N VAL A 36 10.54 17.64 6.75
CA VAL A 36 12.01 17.65 6.59
C VAL A 36 12.73 17.09 7.82
N ASN A 37 12.03 16.96 8.96
CA ASN A 37 12.60 16.56 10.24
C ASN A 37 13.78 17.45 10.68
N LYS A 38 13.70 18.73 10.36
CA LYS A 38 14.68 19.78 10.69
C LYS A 38 13.96 21.08 11.06
N ARG A 39 14.66 21.99 11.74
CA ARG A 39 14.18 23.37 11.90
C ARG A 39 14.50 24.17 10.64
N ILE A 40 13.55 24.97 10.16
CA ILE A 40 13.76 25.86 9.03
C ILE A 40 14.62 27.07 9.46
N SER A 41 15.49 27.54 8.57
CA SER A 41 16.29 28.74 8.82
C SER A 41 15.40 30.01 8.75
N PRO A 42 15.62 31.03 9.59
CA PRO A 42 14.97 32.34 9.43
C PRO A 42 15.21 32.97 8.05
N ASP A 43 16.35 32.67 7.43
CA ASP A 43 16.72 33.19 6.10
C ASP A 43 16.15 32.36 4.94
N HIS A 44 15.37 31.31 5.24
CA HIS A 44 14.77 30.47 4.22
C HIS A 44 13.77 31.27 3.35
N GLU A 45 13.76 31.03 2.03
CA GLU A 45 12.94 31.79 1.06
C GLU A 45 11.46 31.87 1.47
N LEU A 46 10.86 30.75 1.88
CA LEU A 46 9.46 30.70 2.33
C LEU A 46 9.20 31.55 3.59
N VAL A 47 10.15 31.62 4.53
CA VAL A 47 10.01 32.48 5.73
C VAL A 47 10.02 33.94 5.32
N GLN A 48 10.92 34.31 4.41
CA GLN A 48 11.02 35.67 3.89
C GLN A 48 9.74 36.10 3.15
N LYS A 49 9.13 35.19 2.36
CA LYS A 49 7.83 35.44 1.70
C LYS A 49 6.70 35.66 2.70
N ILE A 50 6.65 34.90 3.81
CA ILE A 50 5.65 35.10 4.87
C ILE A 50 5.85 36.45 5.58
N ILE A 51 7.10 36.82 5.90
CA ILE A 51 7.41 38.12 6.53
C ILE A 51 6.96 39.29 5.65
N LYS A 52 7.11 39.14 4.33
CA LYS A 52 6.65 40.11 3.33
C LYS A 52 5.14 40.03 3.03
N GLN A 53 4.41 39.12 3.67
CA GLN A 53 2.98 38.85 3.43
C GLN A 53 2.67 38.43 1.99
N GLU A 54 3.62 37.82 1.30
CA GLU A 54 3.44 37.26 -0.04
C GLU A 54 2.82 35.85 0.00
N LEU A 55 2.96 35.16 1.14
CA LEU A 55 2.38 33.84 1.41
C LEU A 55 1.89 33.74 2.85
N SER A 56 0.82 32.99 3.06
CA SER A 56 0.48 32.45 4.39
C SER A 56 1.35 31.22 4.71
N GLY A 57 1.41 30.85 5.99
CA GLY A 57 2.11 29.65 6.45
C GLY A 57 1.54 28.37 5.83
N SER A 58 0.22 28.27 5.69
CA SER A 58 -0.44 27.12 5.07
C SER A 58 -0.20 27.01 3.56
N GLU A 59 -0.11 28.14 2.85
CA GLU A 59 0.33 28.17 1.44
C GLU A 59 1.80 27.76 1.31
N ALA A 60 2.68 28.25 2.20
CA ALA A 60 4.08 27.82 2.22
C ALA A 60 4.24 26.31 2.47
N CYS A 61 3.44 25.72 3.36
CA CYS A 61 3.38 24.26 3.55
C CYS A 61 2.91 23.52 2.29
N SER A 62 1.93 24.08 1.58
CA SER A 62 1.48 23.54 0.31
C SER A 62 2.57 23.64 -0.77
N GLU A 63 3.36 24.72 -0.76
CA GLU A 63 4.47 24.93 -1.71
C GLU A 63 5.60 23.92 -1.51
N LEU A 64 5.94 23.53 -0.27
CA LEU A 64 6.94 22.49 0.02
C LEU A 64 6.62 21.16 -0.69
N ILE A 65 5.37 20.71 -0.65
CA ILE A 65 4.94 19.48 -1.32
C ILE A 65 4.69 19.75 -2.82
N GLY A 66 4.20 20.94 -3.16
CA GLY A 66 3.87 21.36 -4.52
C GLY A 66 5.07 21.32 -5.45
N LYS A 67 6.24 21.76 -4.97
CA LYS A 67 7.53 21.80 -5.70
C LYS A 67 8.08 20.42 -6.04
N LEU A 68 7.67 19.37 -5.32
CA LEU A 68 8.14 18.02 -5.57
C LEU A 68 7.41 17.38 -6.74
N SER A 69 8.18 16.80 -7.64
CA SER A 69 7.67 15.97 -8.73
C SER A 69 8.65 14.87 -9.08
N PHE A 70 8.17 13.87 -9.82
CA PHE A 70 9.06 12.96 -10.54
C PHE A 70 9.18 13.40 -11.99
N ASP A 71 10.40 13.41 -12.53
CA ASP A 71 10.67 13.61 -13.96
C ASP A 71 10.27 12.38 -14.81
N GLN A 72 10.53 12.39 -16.11
CA GLN A 72 10.08 11.33 -17.02
C GLN A 72 10.67 9.95 -16.65
N GLU A 73 11.89 9.94 -16.16
CA GLU A 73 12.66 8.79 -15.71
C GLU A 73 12.24 8.30 -14.32
N GLY A 74 11.52 9.14 -13.58
CA GLY A 74 11.02 8.83 -12.25
C GLY A 74 11.91 9.35 -11.12
N MET A 75 12.92 10.16 -11.42
CA MET A 75 13.80 10.80 -10.45
C MET A 75 13.13 12.02 -9.83
N LEU A 76 13.43 12.27 -8.55
CA LEU A 76 12.89 13.41 -7.81
C LEU A 76 13.41 14.73 -8.39
N THR A 77 12.51 15.68 -8.65
CA THR A 77 12.83 17.03 -9.11
C THR A 77 12.10 18.07 -8.25
N PRO A 78 12.81 19.10 -7.72
CA PRO A 78 14.27 19.23 -7.70
C PRO A 78 14.92 18.15 -6.81
N LYS A 79 16.17 17.78 -7.10
CA LYS A 79 16.95 16.85 -6.27
C LYS A 79 17.94 17.61 -5.38
N ASN A 80 17.55 17.91 -4.15
CA ASN A 80 18.38 18.54 -3.13
C ASN A 80 18.09 17.90 -1.76
N ASP A 81 18.84 18.27 -0.73
CA ASP A 81 18.70 17.64 0.59
C ASP A 81 17.31 17.81 1.19
N GLU A 82 16.71 18.98 1.03
CA GLU A 82 15.36 19.27 1.51
C GLU A 82 14.33 18.38 0.81
N SER A 83 14.34 18.35 -0.52
CA SER A 83 13.38 17.57 -1.30
C SER A 83 13.49 16.07 -1.03
N LEU A 84 14.72 15.57 -0.83
CA LEU A 84 14.97 14.18 -0.49
C LEU A 84 14.47 13.81 0.91
N GLU A 85 14.57 14.70 1.91
CA GLU A 85 13.96 14.45 3.23
C GLU A 85 12.43 14.50 3.16
N ILE A 86 11.84 15.42 2.37
CA ILE A 86 10.39 15.42 2.17
C ILE A 86 9.92 14.13 1.50
N LEU A 87 10.61 13.67 0.43
CA LEU A 87 10.31 12.38 -0.23
C LEU A 87 10.40 11.22 0.77
N ARG A 88 11.45 11.19 1.59
CA ARG A 88 11.63 10.17 2.63
C ARG A 88 10.46 10.16 3.61
N THR A 89 10.04 11.33 4.09
CA THR A 89 8.90 11.43 5.01
C THR A 89 7.61 10.99 4.34
N ILE A 90 7.29 11.50 3.14
CA ILE A 90 6.11 11.09 2.36
C ILE A 90 6.08 9.57 2.19
N GLN A 91 7.21 8.98 1.78
CA GLN A 91 7.29 7.54 1.62
C GLN A 91 7.05 6.81 2.95
N LYS A 92 7.64 7.29 4.05
CA LYS A 92 7.46 6.69 5.37
C LYS A 92 5.99 6.74 5.84
N ILE A 93 5.27 7.82 5.51
CA ILE A 93 3.82 7.91 5.74
C ILE A 93 3.12 6.80 4.96
N HIS A 94 3.34 6.70 3.65
CA HIS A 94 2.67 5.71 2.82
C HIS A 94 3.04 4.27 3.20
N ASP A 95 4.28 4.01 3.60
CA ASP A 95 4.72 2.71 4.10
C ASP A 95 4.04 2.33 5.42
N SER A 96 3.69 3.32 6.26
CA SER A 96 3.04 3.07 7.55
C SER A 96 1.61 2.55 7.45
N TRP A 97 1.01 2.67 6.26
CA TRP A 97 -0.37 2.27 5.99
C TRP A 97 -0.55 0.78 5.79
N PHE A 98 0.55 0.09 5.55
CA PHE A 98 0.60 -1.34 5.38
C PHE A 98 1.31 -1.90 6.60
N PRO A 99 0.73 -2.90 7.29
CA PRO A 99 1.46 -3.61 8.32
C PRO A 99 2.78 -4.06 7.72
N ARG A 100 3.91 -3.65 8.32
CA ARG A 100 5.24 -4.09 7.90
C ARG A 100 5.41 -5.54 8.29
N PHE A 101 4.73 -6.42 7.57
CA PHE A 101 5.06 -7.82 7.53
C PHE A 101 6.50 -7.89 7.04
N ASN A 102 7.39 -8.17 7.98
CA ASN A 102 8.78 -8.42 7.64
C ASN A 102 8.74 -9.66 6.72
N PHE A 103 9.12 -9.52 5.45
CA PHE A 103 9.28 -10.67 4.56
C PHE A 103 10.09 -11.75 5.27
N ASN A 104 11.14 -11.41 6.04
CA ASN A 104 11.94 -12.39 6.76
C ASN A 104 11.15 -13.17 7.82
N ILE A 105 10.18 -12.56 8.50
CA ILE A 105 9.35 -13.24 9.52
C ILE A 105 8.19 -13.97 8.83
N SER A 106 7.54 -13.30 7.89
CA SER A 106 6.31 -13.76 7.24
C SER A 106 6.59 -14.84 6.20
N THR A 107 7.81 -14.83 5.64
CA THR A 107 8.28 -15.81 4.68
C THR A 107 9.41 -16.69 5.20
N GLN A 108 10.00 -16.46 6.37
CA GLN A 108 11.16 -17.26 6.84
C GLN A 108 12.31 -17.35 5.81
N ASP A 109 12.29 -16.49 4.78
CA ASP A 109 13.13 -16.54 3.58
C ASP A 109 13.74 -15.16 3.40
N PHE A 110 14.92 -14.99 3.97
CA PHE A 110 15.67 -13.73 3.92
C PHE A 110 15.94 -13.17 2.51
N PRO A 111 16.16 -14.00 1.47
CA PRO A 111 16.42 -13.50 0.12
C PRO A 111 15.24 -12.75 -0.51
N ASN A 112 14.00 -12.96 -0.03
CA ASN A 112 12.83 -12.26 -0.57
C ASN A 112 12.94 -10.74 -0.39
N THR A 113 13.62 -10.25 0.66
CA THR A 113 13.81 -8.79 0.86
C THR A 113 14.82 -8.15 -0.09
N ASP A 114 15.74 -8.94 -0.62
CA ASP A 114 16.69 -8.48 -1.65
C ASP A 114 16.04 -8.47 -3.02
N PHE A 115 15.01 -9.30 -3.22
CA PHE A 115 14.33 -9.43 -4.50
C PHE A 115 13.07 -8.56 -4.59
N TYR A 116 12.20 -8.57 -3.58
CA TYR A 116 10.99 -7.77 -3.49
C TYR A 116 11.19 -6.58 -2.54
N ASP A 117 10.73 -5.40 -2.94
CA ASP A 117 10.79 -4.22 -2.08
C ASP A 117 9.53 -4.17 -1.20
N ALA A 118 9.69 -4.34 0.11
CA ALA A 118 8.57 -4.28 1.06
C ALA A 118 7.82 -2.94 1.05
N ASN A 119 8.44 -1.87 0.54
CA ASN A 119 7.83 -0.55 0.45
C ASN A 119 7.07 -0.34 -0.87
N GLU A 120 6.98 -1.36 -1.73
CA GLU A 120 6.34 -1.26 -3.04
C GLU A 120 4.91 -0.71 -2.96
N MET A 121 4.13 -1.15 -1.97
CA MET A 121 2.76 -0.65 -1.80
C MET A 121 2.72 0.87 -1.54
N GLY A 122 3.63 1.39 -0.73
CA GLY A 122 3.75 2.82 -0.47
C GLY A 122 4.13 3.62 -1.72
N TYR A 123 4.90 3.02 -2.64
CA TYR A 123 5.31 3.67 -3.90
C TYR A 123 4.13 4.07 -4.77
N HIS A 124 3.03 3.33 -4.78
CA HIS A 124 1.85 3.70 -5.57
C HIS A 124 1.24 5.03 -5.11
N PHE A 125 1.14 5.25 -3.81
CA PHE A 125 0.64 6.52 -3.26
C PHE A 125 1.63 7.66 -3.46
N THR A 126 2.93 7.40 -3.27
CA THR A 126 3.99 8.39 -3.51
C THR A 126 4.02 8.80 -4.98
N TRP A 127 3.91 7.85 -5.90
CA TRP A 127 3.82 8.10 -7.33
C TRP A 127 2.61 8.97 -7.67
N VAL A 128 1.42 8.61 -7.20
CA VAL A 128 0.20 9.39 -7.44
C VAL A 128 0.33 10.83 -6.93
N LEU A 129 0.87 11.02 -5.73
CA LEU A 129 1.09 12.34 -5.16
C LEU A 129 2.08 13.18 -6.00
N LEU A 130 3.26 12.62 -6.31
CA LEU A 130 4.36 13.37 -6.93
C LEU A 130 4.23 13.51 -8.45
N LYS A 131 3.54 12.60 -9.13
CA LYS A 131 3.13 12.76 -10.53
C LYS A 131 1.80 13.50 -10.70
N ASN A 132 1.14 13.86 -9.58
CA ASN A 132 -0.17 14.50 -9.59
C ASN A 132 -1.19 13.69 -10.43
N GLU A 133 -1.16 12.37 -10.30
CA GLU A 133 -2.09 11.49 -10.97
C GLU A 133 -3.40 11.35 -10.18
N LYS A 134 -4.41 10.74 -10.82
CA LYS A 134 -5.66 10.41 -10.14
C LYS A 134 -5.43 9.40 -9.03
N VAL A 135 -6.01 9.63 -7.85
CA VAL A 135 -5.93 8.71 -6.69
C VAL A 135 -6.41 7.30 -7.00
N GLU A 136 -7.46 7.13 -7.79
CA GLU A 136 -7.96 5.81 -8.21
C GLU A 136 -6.89 4.95 -8.92
N ASN A 137 -5.84 5.56 -9.49
CA ASN A 137 -4.74 4.84 -10.15
C ASN A 137 -3.97 3.93 -9.21
N VAL A 138 -4.02 4.19 -7.90
CA VAL A 138 -3.46 3.30 -6.87
C VAL A 138 -4.01 1.87 -6.98
N LEU A 139 -5.28 1.74 -7.38
CA LEU A 139 -6.01 0.46 -7.45
C LEU A 139 -6.37 0.03 -8.88
N THR A 140 -6.17 0.89 -9.88
CA THR A 140 -6.65 0.62 -11.25
C THR A 140 -5.54 0.48 -12.28
N LYS A 141 -4.34 1.01 -12.03
CA LYS A 141 -3.22 0.86 -12.97
C LYS A 141 -2.59 -0.54 -12.87
N LYS A 142 -2.29 -1.11 -14.03
CA LYS A 142 -1.53 -2.38 -14.17
C LYS A 142 -0.02 -2.12 -14.14
N ARG A 143 0.47 -1.51 -13.07
CA ARG A 143 1.89 -1.18 -12.92
C ARG A 143 2.35 -1.51 -11.51
N SER A 144 3.55 -2.02 -11.41
CA SER A 144 4.35 -2.12 -10.19
C SER A 144 5.39 -0.99 -10.21
N PHE A 145 5.97 -0.66 -9.06
CA PHE A 145 7.01 0.36 -8.96
C PHE A 145 8.26 -0.19 -8.29
N MET A 146 9.40 0.31 -8.73
CA MET A 146 10.69 0.06 -8.11
C MET A 146 11.26 1.35 -7.53
N GLY A 147 11.84 1.24 -6.34
CA GLY A 147 12.61 2.33 -5.74
C GLY A 147 13.93 2.56 -6.47
N LEU A 148 14.18 3.81 -6.86
CA LEU A 148 15.50 4.27 -7.31
C LEU A 148 16.24 4.80 -6.10
N ARG A 149 17.43 4.26 -5.82
CA ARG A 149 18.18 4.55 -4.60
C ARG A 149 19.64 4.86 -4.91
N GLU A 150 20.19 5.78 -4.12
CA GLU A 150 21.60 6.13 -4.11
C GLU A 150 22.26 5.68 -2.82
N SER A 151 23.41 5.01 -2.97
CA SER A 151 24.24 4.52 -1.88
C SER A 151 25.71 4.73 -2.24
N GLU A 152 26.49 5.28 -1.33
CA GLU A 152 27.96 5.33 -1.43
C GLU A 152 28.60 3.94 -1.23
N LYS A 153 27.86 3.01 -0.60
CA LYS A 153 28.30 1.66 -0.34
C LYS A 153 27.81 0.72 -1.43
N GLU A 154 28.66 -0.20 -1.84
CA GLU A 154 28.27 -1.33 -2.68
C GLU A 154 27.12 -2.13 -2.07
N HIS A 155 26.24 -2.62 -2.93
CA HIS A 155 25.07 -3.37 -2.50
C HIS A 155 25.47 -4.73 -1.93
N ARG A 156 25.23 -4.91 -0.63
CA ARG A 156 25.35 -6.20 0.05
C ARG A 156 23.96 -6.81 0.26
N TYR A 157 23.79 -8.03 -0.24
CA TYR A 157 22.54 -8.77 -0.19
C TYR A 157 22.60 -9.81 0.93
N PHE A 158 21.45 -10.18 1.45
CA PHE A 158 21.35 -11.16 2.52
C PHE A 158 21.68 -12.55 1.98
N ILE A 159 22.71 -13.15 2.58
CA ILE A 159 23.16 -14.49 2.25
C ILE A 159 23.11 -15.29 3.54
N ASP A 160 21.98 -15.92 3.90
CA ASP A 160 22.07 -16.87 5.01
C ASP A 160 20.98 -17.95 5.09
N ARG A 161 21.45 -19.17 5.40
CA ARG A 161 20.72 -20.33 5.96
C ARG A 161 20.84 -20.34 7.51
N ARG A 162 21.72 -19.52 8.08
CA ARG A 162 21.95 -19.35 9.52
C ARG A 162 21.30 -18.04 9.97
N ILE A 163 20.71 -18.04 11.16
CA ILE A 163 19.97 -16.89 11.71
C ILE A 163 20.92 -15.70 12.04
N ARG A 164 22.17 -15.70 11.55
CA ARG A 164 23.24 -14.77 11.94
C ARG A 164 23.23 -13.46 11.15
N GLY A 165 22.43 -13.33 10.10
CA GLY A 165 22.12 -12.00 9.55
C GLY A 165 23.17 -11.37 8.64
N HIS A 166 24.14 -12.12 8.12
CA HIS A 166 25.27 -11.52 7.41
C HIS A 166 24.90 -11.18 5.95
N ARG A 167 25.21 -9.96 5.51
CA ARG A 167 25.06 -9.51 4.12
C ARG A 167 26.42 -9.51 3.43
N GLN A 168 26.50 -10.08 2.22
CA GLN A 168 27.75 -10.19 1.45
C GLN A 168 27.62 -9.51 0.09
N LEU A 169 28.76 -9.18 -0.54
CA LEU A 169 28.76 -8.65 -1.90
C LEU A 169 28.44 -9.74 -2.91
N ARG A 170 27.78 -9.37 -4.02
CA ARG A 170 27.47 -10.30 -5.12
C ARG A 170 28.72 -10.94 -5.73
N THR A 171 29.85 -10.25 -5.69
CA THR A 171 31.11 -10.63 -6.35
C THR A 171 32.05 -11.47 -5.48
N GLU A 172 31.81 -11.55 -4.17
CA GLU A 172 32.71 -12.22 -3.22
C GLU A 172 32.69 -13.76 -3.34
N HIS A 173 31.71 -14.35 -4.04
CA HIS A 173 31.68 -15.80 -4.27
C HIS A 173 31.05 -16.19 -5.63
N PRO A 174 31.81 -16.78 -6.57
CA PRO A 174 31.31 -17.17 -7.90
C PRO A 174 30.27 -18.31 -7.89
N VAL A 175 30.05 -18.94 -6.74
CA VAL A 175 29.05 -20.01 -6.52
C VAL A 175 27.71 -19.48 -5.98
N HIS A 176 27.61 -18.21 -5.60
CA HIS A 176 26.35 -17.60 -5.13
C HIS A 176 25.50 -17.12 -6.30
N LYS A 177 24.99 -18.08 -7.07
CA LYS A 177 24.03 -17.84 -8.14
C LYS A 177 22.61 -18.02 -7.61
N TRP A 178 21.66 -17.21 -8.06
CA TRP A 178 20.25 -17.43 -7.75
C TRP A 178 19.80 -18.71 -8.45
N LYS A 179 19.43 -19.71 -7.66
CA LYS A 179 19.07 -21.06 -8.13
C LYS A 179 17.55 -21.19 -8.14
N ILE A 180 17.03 -21.78 -9.22
CA ILE A 180 15.62 -22.18 -9.36
C ILE A 180 15.59 -23.69 -9.58
N GLY A 181 14.68 -24.39 -8.90
CA GLY A 181 14.50 -25.84 -8.96
C GLY A 181 15.47 -26.68 -8.11
N GLY A 182 15.43 -28.00 -8.31
CA GLY A 182 16.29 -29.04 -7.76
C GLY A 182 15.82 -29.72 -6.46
N SER A 183 15.64 -31.04 -6.47
CA SER A 183 16.58 -32.02 -5.91
C SER A 183 16.66 -33.19 -6.91
N GLU A 184 17.85 -33.50 -7.46
CA GLU A 184 17.99 -34.68 -8.34
C GLU A 184 17.94 -35.99 -7.53
N ASP A 185 18.13 -35.89 -6.21
CA ASP A 185 18.30 -37.02 -5.29
C ASP A 185 17.05 -37.34 -4.43
N GLU A 186 16.05 -36.44 -4.29
CA GLU A 186 14.81 -36.75 -3.55
C GLU A 186 13.64 -36.98 -4.51
N LYS A 187 13.41 -38.26 -4.85
CA LYS A 187 12.25 -38.71 -5.64
C LYS A 187 10.89 -38.38 -5.02
N SER A 188 10.84 -37.84 -3.79
CA SER A 188 9.61 -37.52 -3.07
C SER A 188 9.05 -36.12 -3.35
N ASP A 189 9.85 -35.20 -3.87
CA ASP A 189 9.42 -33.81 -4.04
C ASP A 189 8.93 -33.59 -5.47
N GLU A 190 7.64 -33.86 -5.69
CA GLU A 190 6.94 -33.65 -6.98
C GLU A 190 7.05 -32.21 -7.53
N PHE A 191 7.65 -31.27 -6.81
CA PHE A 191 7.65 -29.84 -7.12
C PHE A 191 8.94 -29.32 -7.75
N LEU A 192 9.98 -30.16 -7.90
CA LEU A 192 11.32 -29.67 -8.23
C LEU A 192 11.81 -30.25 -9.57
N GLY A 193 11.98 -29.37 -10.56
CA GLY A 193 12.60 -29.69 -11.85
C GLY A 193 14.12 -29.47 -11.84
N PRO A 194 14.78 -29.56 -13.02
CA PRO A 194 16.23 -29.41 -13.12
C PRO A 194 16.69 -28.06 -12.60
N ILE A 195 17.91 -28.06 -12.05
CA ILE A 195 18.57 -26.88 -11.54
C ILE A 195 18.78 -25.87 -12.69
N SER A 196 18.34 -24.64 -12.48
CA SER A 196 18.66 -23.52 -13.36
C SER A 196 19.17 -22.32 -12.57
N PHE A 197 20.05 -21.54 -13.18
CA PHE A 197 20.60 -20.32 -12.59
C PHE A 197 19.98 -19.09 -13.24
N TRP A 198 19.73 -18.08 -12.43
CA TRP A 198 19.07 -16.84 -12.81
C TRP A 198 19.84 -15.64 -12.25
N SER A 199 19.63 -14.47 -12.85
CA SER A 199 20.22 -13.20 -12.43
C SER A 199 19.11 -12.15 -12.34
N PRO A 200 18.31 -12.19 -11.26
CA PRO A 200 17.24 -11.22 -11.03
C PRO A 200 17.75 -9.79 -10.99
N GLU A 201 16.86 -8.85 -11.31
CA GLU A 201 17.03 -7.48 -10.85
C GLU A 201 16.68 -7.40 -9.36
N LEU A 202 17.66 -6.98 -8.54
CA LEU A 202 17.53 -6.88 -7.09
C LEU A 202 17.06 -5.48 -6.65
N THR A 203 16.43 -5.43 -5.49
CA THR A 203 16.07 -4.18 -4.82
C THR A 203 17.34 -3.37 -4.53
N GLN A 204 17.35 -2.10 -4.94
CA GLN A 204 18.47 -1.21 -4.66
C GLN A 204 18.54 -0.87 -3.16
N PHE A 205 19.72 -0.53 -2.65
CA PHE A 205 19.88 -0.05 -1.28
C PHE A 205 20.25 1.43 -1.26
N GLY A 206 19.97 2.10 -0.13
CA GLY A 206 20.34 3.50 0.08
C GLY A 206 19.16 4.47 0.10
N LYS A 207 19.46 5.74 -0.07
CA LYS A 207 18.51 6.85 0.01
C LYS A 207 17.58 6.79 -1.20
N LEU A 208 16.26 6.80 -0.97
CA LEU A 208 15.28 6.87 -2.05
C LEU A 208 15.41 8.22 -2.76
N VAL A 209 15.64 8.19 -4.07
CA VAL A 209 15.82 9.39 -4.92
C VAL A 209 14.81 9.46 -6.06
N GLY A 210 14.02 8.41 -6.25
CA GLY A 210 13.03 8.32 -7.31
C GLY A 210 12.24 7.02 -7.25
N LEU A 211 11.25 6.90 -8.11
CA LEU A 211 10.47 5.70 -8.35
C LEU A 211 10.36 5.49 -9.84
N ARG A 212 10.49 4.26 -10.34
CA ARG A 212 10.19 3.98 -11.75
C ARG A 212 9.14 2.88 -11.89
N PRO A 213 8.27 2.94 -12.90
CA PRO A 213 7.44 1.80 -13.25
C PRO A 213 8.31 0.57 -13.54
N TYR A 214 7.86 -0.59 -13.10
CA TYR A 214 8.46 -1.86 -13.50
C TYR A 214 8.20 -2.10 -14.99
N THR A 215 9.27 -2.31 -15.76
CA THR A 215 9.23 -2.55 -17.21
C THR A 215 10.16 -3.66 -17.67
N ASP A 216 11.00 -4.18 -16.77
CA ASP A 216 12.05 -5.15 -17.13
C ASP A 216 11.46 -6.56 -17.27
N SER A 217 12.03 -7.39 -18.13
CA SER A 217 11.70 -8.81 -18.30
C SER A 217 12.77 -9.74 -17.71
N LYS A 218 13.82 -9.19 -17.09
CA LYS A 218 14.90 -9.98 -16.49
C LYS A 218 14.43 -10.88 -15.34
N ASN A 219 13.24 -10.66 -14.80
CA ASN A 219 12.75 -11.41 -13.65
C ASN A 219 11.89 -12.64 -14.01
N ARG A 220 12.13 -13.18 -15.20
CA ARG A 220 11.38 -14.33 -15.72
C ARG A 220 11.98 -15.65 -15.28
N ILE A 221 11.14 -16.55 -14.80
CA ILE A 221 11.51 -17.90 -14.36
C ILE A 221 10.55 -18.94 -14.93
N LYS A 222 10.97 -20.21 -14.91
CA LYS A 222 10.14 -21.37 -15.26
C LYS A 222 9.79 -22.13 -13.99
N LYS A 223 8.50 -22.32 -13.73
CA LYS A 223 8.03 -23.24 -12.67
C LYS A 223 8.08 -24.67 -13.19
N TRP A 224 8.44 -25.59 -12.32
CA TRP A 224 8.39 -27.03 -12.56
C TRP A 224 7.35 -27.65 -11.63
N LEU A 225 6.57 -28.60 -12.14
CA LEU A 225 5.52 -29.27 -11.38
C LEU A 225 5.31 -30.69 -11.93
N GLY A 226 5.49 -31.70 -11.08
CA GLY A 226 5.40 -33.13 -11.43
C GLY A 226 6.35 -33.53 -12.56
N GLY A 227 7.57 -32.98 -12.57
CA GLY A 227 8.54 -33.14 -13.67
C GLY A 227 8.15 -32.42 -14.97
N LYS A 228 6.98 -31.79 -15.05
CA LYS A 228 6.54 -31.00 -16.22
C LYS A 228 6.98 -29.55 -16.08
N LYS A 229 7.49 -29.02 -17.17
CA LYS A 229 7.84 -27.60 -17.32
C LYS A 229 6.57 -26.78 -17.53
N LEU A 230 6.31 -25.81 -16.66
CA LEU A 230 5.25 -24.83 -16.86
C LEU A 230 5.75 -23.64 -17.69
N GLU A 231 4.82 -22.77 -18.06
CA GLU A 231 5.13 -21.54 -18.80
C GLU A 231 6.10 -20.63 -18.03
N GLU A 232 6.93 -19.93 -18.79
CA GLU A 232 7.81 -18.90 -18.24
C GLU A 232 7.00 -17.67 -17.87
N PHE A 233 7.18 -17.17 -16.65
CA PHE A 233 6.44 -16.03 -16.14
C PHE A 233 7.37 -15.05 -15.44
N ASP A 234 6.99 -13.78 -15.44
CA ASP A 234 7.71 -12.72 -14.74
C ASP A 234 7.24 -12.65 -13.29
N THR A 235 8.17 -12.84 -12.36
CA THR A 235 7.94 -12.89 -10.92
C THR A 235 7.57 -11.54 -10.30
N LYS A 236 7.94 -10.42 -10.94
CA LYS A 236 7.61 -9.06 -10.47
C LYS A 236 6.48 -8.41 -11.25
N ALA A 237 5.99 -9.04 -12.32
CA ALA A 237 4.89 -8.49 -13.08
C ALA A 237 3.63 -8.40 -12.20
N PRO A 238 2.95 -7.23 -12.17
CA PRO A 238 1.73 -7.07 -11.41
C PRO A 238 0.59 -7.88 -12.04
N GLN A 239 -0.23 -8.50 -11.20
CA GLN A 239 -1.37 -9.33 -11.59
C GLN A 239 -2.66 -8.52 -11.84
N GLY A 240 -2.58 -7.18 -11.78
CA GLY A 240 -3.69 -6.24 -11.95
C GLY A 240 -4.17 -5.62 -10.63
N GLY A 241 -5.14 -4.70 -10.70
CA GLY A 241 -5.72 -4.08 -9.50
C GLY A 241 -4.77 -3.13 -8.74
N GLY A 242 -3.73 -2.59 -9.37
CA GLY A 242 -2.78 -1.70 -8.71
C GLY A 242 -2.07 -2.39 -7.55
N ILE A 243 -2.08 -1.78 -6.36
CA ILE A 243 -1.41 -2.31 -5.15
C ILE A 243 -1.80 -3.77 -4.87
N ILE A 244 -3.08 -4.12 -4.97
CA ILE A 244 -3.57 -5.42 -4.46
C ILE A 244 -3.12 -6.63 -5.27
N GLY A 245 -2.56 -6.39 -6.47
CA GLY A 245 -1.97 -7.42 -7.31
C GLY A 245 -0.48 -7.25 -7.57
N THR A 246 0.22 -6.40 -6.82
CA THR A 246 1.69 -6.41 -6.86
C THR A 246 2.23 -7.69 -6.23
N SER A 247 3.37 -8.18 -6.74
CA SER A 247 3.98 -9.40 -6.20
C SER A 247 4.31 -9.26 -4.71
N SER A 248 4.81 -8.09 -4.28
CA SER A 248 5.11 -7.85 -2.87
C SER A 248 3.86 -7.93 -1.99
N TYR A 249 2.75 -7.29 -2.40
CA TYR A 249 1.51 -7.32 -1.63
C TYR A 249 0.90 -8.72 -1.58
N LEU A 250 0.92 -9.44 -2.70
CA LEU A 250 0.42 -10.82 -2.76
C LEU A 250 1.27 -11.75 -1.88
N LEU A 251 2.60 -11.68 -1.94
CA LEU A 251 3.48 -12.55 -1.14
C LEU A 251 3.34 -12.32 0.36
N LEU A 252 3.18 -11.06 0.79
CA LEU A 252 2.99 -10.73 2.21
C LEU A 252 1.64 -11.19 2.74
N ASN A 253 0.61 -11.24 1.89
CA ASN A 253 -0.77 -11.42 2.34
C ASN A 253 -1.43 -12.74 1.91
N THR A 254 -0.89 -13.49 0.94
CA THR A 254 -1.40 -14.83 0.56
C THR A 254 -1.02 -15.90 1.57
N GLU A 255 -1.94 -16.80 1.90
CA GLU A 255 -1.72 -17.93 2.81
C GLU A 255 -1.32 -19.20 2.06
N HIS A 256 -0.87 -20.21 2.81
CA HIS A 256 -0.61 -21.58 2.35
C HIS A 256 0.47 -21.68 1.25
N ILE A 257 1.72 -21.88 1.68
CA ILE A 257 2.85 -22.06 0.77
C ILE A 257 2.77 -23.46 0.15
N ASP A 258 3.02 -23.55 -1.15
CA ASP A 258 3.01 -24.79 -1.94
C ASP A 258 1.66 -25.53 -1.88
N GLN A 259 0.57 -24.81 -1.59
CA GLN A 259 -0.77 -25.36 -1.51
C GLN A 259 -1.72 -24.58 -2.41
N ARG A 260 -2.58 -25.33 -3.09
CA ARG A 260 -3.60 -24.78 -3.99
C ARG A 260 -4.90 -24.51 -3.25
N ASN A 261 -5.61 -23.48 -3.67
CA ASN A 261 -6.93 -23.15 -3.13
C ASN A 261 -7.93 -24.26 -3.45
N ASP A 262 -8.76 -24.64 -2.47
CA ASP A 262 -9.83 -25.64 -2.62
C ASP A 262 -11.24 -25.04 -2.48
N GLY A 263 -11.32 -23.73 -2.30
CA GLY A 263 -12.58 -22.99 -2.15
C GLY A 263 -13.25 -23.19 -0.80
N GLY A 264 -12.75 -24.11 0.03
CA GLY A 264 -13.25 -24.48 1.34
C GLY A 264 -12.29 -24.00 2.42
N ASN A 265 -11.46 -24.90 2.92
CA ASN A 265 -10.51 -24.60 4.00
C ASN A 265 -9.31 -23.80 3.49
N ARG A 266 -8.89 -23.99 2.23
CA ARG A 266 -7.74 -23.30 1.62
C ARG A 266 -8.22 -22.17 0.72
N LEU A 267 -8.15 -20.95 1.25
CA LEU A 267 -8.43 -19.68 0.57
C LEU A 267 -7.51 -18.62 1.17
N HIS A 268 -7.04 -17.68 0.34
CA HIS A 268 -6.21 -16.54 0.77
C HIS A 268 -7.03 -15.45 1.49
N ARG A 269 -7.64 -15.80 2.62
CA ARG A 269 -8.46 -14.91 3.47
C ARG A 269 -7.67 -13.78 4.08
N ARG A 270 -6.40 -14.00 4.42
CA ARG A 270 -5.49 -12.95 4.90
C ARG A 270 -5.37 -11.83 3.88
N TRP A 271 -5.24 -12.15 2.59
CA TRP A 271 -5.22 -11.14 1.53
C TRP A 271 -6.50 -10.31 1.48
N ALA A 272 -7.66 -10.94 1.51
CA ALA A 272 -8.94 -10.21 1.53
C ALA A 272 -9.12 -9.35 2.80
N THR A 273 -8.63 -9.85 3.94
CA THR A 273 -8.62 -9.12 5.20
C THR A 273 -7.72 -7.89 5.12
N SER A 274 -6.49 -8.03 4.60
CA SER A 274 -5.56 -6.92 4.41
C SER A 274 -6.10 -5.90 3.42
N VAL A 275 -6.72 -6.31 2.31
CA VAL A 275 -7.36 -5.36 1.36
C VAL A 275 -8.38 -4.48 2.08
N THR A 276 -9.18 -5.09 2.94
CA THR A 276 -10.22 -4.40 3.72
C THR A 276 -9.62 -3.43 4.74
N SER A 277 -8.65 -3.90 5.53
CA SER A 277 -7.97 -3.08 6.55
C SER A 277 -7.13 -1.97 5.92
N ASP A 278 -6.26 -2.34 4.98
CA ASP A 278 -5.21 -1.48 4.47
C ASP A 278 -5.73 -0.43 3.48
N LEU A 279 -6.85 -0.67 2.79
CA LEU A 279 -7.35 0.25 1.77
C LEU A 279 -8.69 0.89 2.13
N LEU A 280 -9.49 0.26 3.00
CA LEU A 280 -10.77 0.80 3.42
C LEU A 280 -10.75 1.27 4.89
N CYS A 281 -9.68 0.98 5.64
CA CYS A 281 -9.57 1.28 7.08
C CYS A 281 -10.69 0.62 7.89
N ARG A 282 -11.08 -0.60 7.50
CA ARG A 282 -12.19 -1.35 8.11
C ARG A 282 -11.68 -2.64 8.75
N ASN A 283 -12.20 -2.96 9.92
CA ASN A 283 -12.03 -4.21 10.63
C ASN A 283 -13.21 -5.14 10.32
N LEU A 284 -12.96 -6.45 10.42
CA LEU A 284 -14.00 -7.47 10.36
C LEU A 284 -14.58 -7.70 11.76
N PRO A 285 -15.87 -8.08 11.90
CA PRO A 285 -16.86 -8.25 10.83
C PRO A 285 -17.39 -6.93 10.27
N ILE A 286 -17.61 -6.88 8.95
CA ILE A 286 -18.25 -5.73 8.29
C ILE A 286 -19.78 -5.90 8.22
N LEU A 287 -20.25 -7.12 8.00
CA LEU A 287 -21.68 -7.41 7.96
C LEU A 287 -22.20 -7.67 9.37
N SER A 288 -23.45 -7.30 9.62
CA SER A 288 -24.16 -7.78 10.81
C SER A 288 -24.48 -9.27 10.69
N LYS A 289 -24.72 -9.94 11.82
CA LYS A 289 -25.15 -11.34 11.86
C LYS A 289 -26.38 -11.59 10.99
N LYS A 290 -27.38 -10.69 11.07
CA LYS A 290 -28.61 -10.75 10.28
C LYS A 290 -28.35 -10.65 8.78
N GLU A 291 -27.46 -9.75 8.36
CA GLU A 291 -27.06 -9.62 6.94
C GLU A 291 -26.31 -10.87 6.45
N ALA A 292 -25.60 -11.56 7.35
CA ALA A 292 -24.82 -12.75 7.05
C ALA A 292 -25.64 -14.06 6.99
N GLU A 293 -26.87 -14.07 7.52
CA GLU A 293 -27.74 -15.27 7.55
C GLU A 293 -28.00 -15.85 6.16
N VAL A 294 -28.08 -15.00 5.13
CA VAL A 294 -28.29 -15.43 3.74
C VAL A 294 -27.14 -16.24 3.16
N PHE A 295 -25.95 -16.18 3.77
CA PHE A 295 -24.77 -16.93 3.37
C PHE A 295 -24.55 -18.21 4.20
N VAL A 296 -25.43 -18.48 5.18
CA VAL A 296 -25.32 -19.66 6.04
C VAL A 296 -25.72 -20.92 5.26
N ARG A 297 -24.79 -21.88 5.23
CA ARG A 297 -24.96 -23.17 4.55
C ARG A 297 -25.10 -24.27 5.58
N LYS A 298 -26.33 -24.49 6.07
CA LYS A 298 -26.62 -25.48 7.13
C LYS A 298 -26.15 -26.91 6.78
N LYS A 299 -26.06 -27.26 5.50
CA LYS A 299 -25.61 -28.56 5.00
C LYS A 299 -24.10 -28.64 4.70
N SER A 300 -23.35 -27.54 4.88
CA SER A 300 -21.91 -27.53 4.64
C SER A 300 -21.20 -28.48 5.60
N LYS A 301 -20.16 -29.16 5.13
CA LYS A 301 -19.25 -29.96 5.98
C LYS A 301 -18.27 -29.09 6.78
N ILE A 302 -18.17 -27.81 6.45
CA ILE A 302 -17.31 -26.84 7.14
C ILE A 302 -18.11 -26.14 8.24
N GLY A 303 -17.70 -26.33 9.50
CA GLY A 303 -18.45 -25.84 10.66
C GLY A 303 -18.71 -24.32 10.67
N PHE A 304 -17.74 -23.50 10.25
CA PHE A 304 -17.92 -22.04 10.25
C PHE A 304 -18.98 -21.57 9.24
N ARG A 305 -19.25 -22.33 8.18
CA ARG A 305 -20.28 -21.98 7.18
C ARG A 305 -21.71 -22.21 7.66
N GLN A 306 -21.88 -22.96 8.75
CA GLN A 306 -23.17 -23.32 9.29
C GLN A 306 -23.74 -22.25 10.25
N LYS A 307 -22.96 -21.22 10.62
CA LYS A 307 -23.33 -20.25 11.66
C LYS A 307 -23.19 -18.81 11.17
N ALA A 308 -24.21 -17.99 11.41
CA ALA A 308 -24.20 -16.55 11.05
C ALA A 308 -23.07 -15.78 11.76
N ASP A 309 -22.74 -16.18 12.99
CA ASP A 309 -21.67 -15.60 13.81
C ASP A 309 -20.28 -15.72 13.19
N CYS A 310 -20.06 -16.69 12.31
CA CYS A 310 -18.82 -16.83 11.56
C CYS A 310 -18.96 -16.20 10.16
N MET A 311 -20.14 -16.37 9.54
CA MET A 311 -20.40 -15.85 8.20
C MET A 311 -20.40 -14.32 8.13
N ASN A 312 -20.57 -13.60 9.24
CA ASN A 312 -20.45 -12.13 9.28
C ASN A 312 -19.05 -11.60 8.92
N CYS A 313 -18.00 -12.40 9.13
CA CYS A 313 -16.65 -12.16 8.62
C CYS A 313 -16.46 -12.88 7.27
N HIS A 314 -16.79 -14.17 7.22
CA HIS A 314 -16.46 -15.05 6.09
C HIS A 314 -17.17 -14.69 4.79
N SER A 315 -18.39 -14.14 4.84
CA SER A 315 -19.11 -13.72 3.62
C SER A 315 -18.37 -12.64 2.84
N THR A 316 -17.61 -11.77 3.52
CA THR A 316 -16.81 -10.72 2.86
C THR A 316 -15.47 -11.28 2.39
N ILE A 317 -14.74 -11.98 3.26
CA ILE A 317 -13.37 -12.40 2.94
C ILE A 317 -13.30 -13.62 2.03
N ASP A 318 -14.20 -14.61 2.16
CA ASP A 318 -14.13 -15.82 1.33
C ASP A 318 -14.49 -15.49 -0.13
N THR A 319 -15.54 -14.67 -0.35
CA THR A 319 -15.97 -14.30 -1.71
C THR A 319 -15.00 -13.33 -2.39
N MET A 320 -14.33 -12.46 -1.61
CA MET A 320 -13.28 -11.59 -2.13
C MET A 320 -12.01 -12.40 -2.43
N ALA A 321 -11.56 -13.27 -1.52
CA ALA A 321 -10.37 -14.13 -1.71
C ALA A 321 -10.48 -15.02 -2.95
N ALA A 322 -11.71 -15.38 -3.33
CA ALA A 322 -11.98 -16.13 -4.55
C ALA A 322 -11.50 -15.43 -5.85
N VAL A 323 -11.29 -14.10 -5.83
CA VAL A 323 -10.72 -13.34 -6.96
C VAL A 323 -9.26 -13.72 -7.25
N ILE A 324 -8.53 -14.25 -6.27
CA ILE A 324 -7.15 -14.73 -6.43
C ILE A 324 -7.04 -16.24 -6.25
N ARG A 325 -8.15 -16.98 -6.44
CA ARG A 325 -8.18 -18.45 -6.26
C ARG A 325 -7.18 -19.21 -7.13
N ASN A 326 -6.86 -18.67 -8.31
CA ASN A 326 -5.93 -19.26 -9.25
C ASN A 326 -4.49 -18.84 -8.97
N MET A 327 -4.22 -18.16 -7.86
CA MET A 327 -2.87 -17.83 -7.42
C MET A 327 -2.39 -18.86 -6.40
N GLU A 328 -1.10 -19.17 -6.46
CA GLU A 328 -0.41 -20.06 -5.54
C GLU A 328 0.88 -19.37 -5.11
N ASN A 329 1.05 -19.22 -3.80
CA ASN A 329 2.34 -18.86 -3.23
C ASN A 329 3.19 -20.13 -3.16
N TYR A 330 4.34 -20.13 -3.81
CA TYR A 330 5.17 -21.32 -3.91
C TYR A 330 6.66 -20.99 -3.80
N ASN A 331 7.44 -21.97 -3.36
CA ASN A 331 8.89 -21.90 -3.30
C ASN A 331 9.49 -22.25 -4.66
N SER A 332 10.24 -21.34 -5.28
CA SER A 332 10.84 -21.61 -6.60
C SER A 332 12.12 -22.45 -6.57
N GLY A 333 12.49 -23.04 -5.42
CA GLY A 333 13.66 -23.91 -5.25
C GLY A 333 13.63 -24.65 -3.92
N ASN A 334 14.57 -25.60 -3.71
CA ASN A 334 14.79 -26.31 -2.45
C ASN A 334 16.24 -26.11 -1.95
N VAL A 335 16.43 -26.15 -0.62
CA VAL A 335 17.67 -25.79 0.06
C VAL A 335 18.28 -26.98 0.79
N ASP A 336 19.29 -27.59 0.17
CA ASP A 336 20.37 -28.19 0.95
C ASP A 336 21.52 -27.20 1.23
N ILE A 337 21.67 -26.10 0.45
CA ILE A 337 22.72 -25.06 0.66
C ILE A 337 22.49 -23.69 -0.06
N HIS A 338 21.39 -23.44 -0.78
CA HIS A 338 21.22 -22.27 -1.68
C HIS A 338 19.92 -21.46 -1.48
N TYR A 339 19.81 -20.27 -2.08
CA TYR A 339 18.71 -19.31 -1.87
C TYR A 339 17.37 -19.77 -2.47
N THR A 340 16.31 -19.72 -1.67
CA THR A 340 14.92 -19.83 -2.13
C THR A 340 14.26 -18.46 -2.22
N ILE A 341 13.53 -18.24 -3.32
CA ILE A 341 12.64 -17.10 -3.48
C ILE A 341 11.20 -17.65 -3.50
N ARG A 342 10.31 -16.97 -2.78
CA ARG A 342 8.87 -17.22 -2.92
C ARG A 342 8.31 -16.43 -4.07
N ASN A 343 7.45 -17.07 -4.83
CA ASN A 343 6.83 -16.44 -5.98
C ASN A 343 5.34 -16.69 -5.95
N ILE A 344 4.61 -15.79 -6.61
CA ILE A 344 3.21 -16.03 -6.94
C ILE A 344 3.16 -16.65 -8.32
N TYR A 345 2.60 -17.85 -8.41
CA TYR A 345 2.26 -18.48 -9.67
C TYR A 345 0.76 -18.32 -9.92
N MET A 346 0.39 -17.95 -11.14
CA MET A 346 -0.99 -17.88 -11.57
C MET A 346 -1.31 -19.08 -12.47
N HIS A 347 -2.22 -19.93 -12.00
CA HIS A 347 -2.72 -21.09 -12.73
C HIS A 347 -3.61 -20.67 -13.90
N GLN A 348 -3.51 -21.43 -14.98
CA GLN A 348 -4.38 -21.28 -16.14
C GLN A 348 -5.81 -21.67 -15.77
N THR A 349 -6.76 -20.81 -16.13
CA THR A 349 -8.18 -21.12 -16.00
C THR A 349 -8.59 -22.19 -17.02
N LYS A 350 -9.14 -23.31 -16.53
CA LYS A 350 -9.68 -24.41 -17.34
C LYS A 350 -11.20 -24.49 -17.32
N SER A 351 -11.84 -23.91 -16.31
CA SER A 351 -13.30 -23.95 -16.17
C SER A 351 -13.84 -22.67 -15.53
N VAL A 352 -15.15 -22.43 -15.70
CA VAL A 352 -15.85 -21.34 -15.00
C VAL A 352 -16.42 -21.90 -13.71
N HIS A 353 -16.18 -21.23 -12.58
CA HIS A 353 -16.85 -21.60 -11.33
C HIS A 353 -18.27 -21.04 -11.30
N ALA A 354 -19.27 -21.91 -11.34
CA ALA A 354 -20.66 -21.52 -11.18
C ALA A 354 -21.11 -21.67 -9.71
N GLY A 355 -21.68 -20.60 -9.14
CA GLY A 355 -22.38 -20.65 -7.86
C GLY A 355 -21.50 -20.44 -6.62
N GLU A 356 -21.96 -21.01 -5.50
CA GLU A 356 -21.35 -20.87 -4.18
C GLU A 356 -19.96 -21.53 -4.10
N LEU A 357 -19.16 -21.10 -3.13
CA LEU A 357 -17.86 -21.72 -2.85
C LEU A 357 -18.04 -23.18 -2.40
N PRO A 358 -17.29 -24.16 -2.94
CA PRO A 358 -17.41 -25.56 -2.54
C PRO A 358 -16.85 -25.78 -1.13
N ASP A 359 -17.26 -26.83 -0.44
CA ASP A 359 -16.63 -27.22 0.83
C ASP A 359 -15.22 -27.79 0.64
N SER A 360 -14.95 -28.36 -0.53
CA SER A 360 -13.63 -28.69 -1.03
C SER A 360 -13.77 -29.03 -2.50
N SER A 361 -12.84 -28.56 -3.32
CA SER A 361 -12.69 -28.98 -4.71
C SER A 361 -11.22 -28.98 -5.07
N GLU A 362 -10.72 -30.12 -5.53
CA GLU A 362 -9.33 -30.28 -5.95
C GLU A 362 -8.98 -29.30 -7.08
N TYR A 363 -9.91 -29.01 -7.98
CA TYR A 363 -9.69 -28.18 -9.16
C TYR A 363 -10.11 -26.72 -8.98
N PHE A 364 -10.43 -26.28 -7.76
CA PHE A 364 -10.93 -24.92 -7.52
C PHE A 364 -9.95 -23.83 -8.01
N PHE A 365 -8.65 -24.06 -7.83
CA PHE A 365 -7.59 -23.17 -8.30
C PHE A 365 -7.50 -23.05 -9.84
N GLU A 366 -8.10 -23.97 -10.61
CA GLU A 366 -8.15 -23.94 -12.08
C GLU A 366 -9.43 -23.28 -12.61
N THR A 367 -10.28 -22.76 -11.72
CA THR A 367 -11.51 -22.07 -12.12
C THR A 367 -11.28 -20.57 -12.39
N SER A 368 -12.22 -19.93 -13.08
CA SER A 368 -12.14 -18.48 -13.35
C SER A 368 -11.99 -17.67 -12.04
N PRO A 369 -11.13 -16.64 -12.01
CA PRO A 369 -10.86 -15.81 -10.82
C PRO A 369 -12.01 -14.83 -10.51
N GLU A 370 -13.21 -15.37 -10.40
CA GLU A 370 -14.43 -14.64 -10.09
C GLU A 370 -14.67 -14.60 -8.58
N GLY A 371 -15.23 -13.51 -8.10
CA GLY A 371 -15.60 -13.34 -6.71
C GLY A 371 -16.71 -12.31 -6.55
N ILE A 372 -17.05 -12.03 -5.31
CA ILE A 372 -18.02 -10.99 -4.97
C ILE A 372 -17.37 -10.08 -3.94
N PHE A 373 -17.31 -8.79 -4.25
CA PHE A 373 -16.98 -7.76 -3.29
C PHE A 373 -18.24 -7.42 -2.50
N ILE A 374 -18.34 -7.98 -1.29
CA ILE A 374 -19.47 -7.79 -0.37
C ILE A 374 -18.98 -6.95 0.80
N HIS A 375 -19.49 -5.72 0.89
CA HIS A 375 -19.04 -4.72 1.85
C HIS A 375 -20.22 -3.92 2.40
N LYS A 376 -20.11 -3.41 3.62
CA LYS A 376 -21.01 -2.40 4.16
C LYS A 376 -20.21 -1.13 4.32
N ASP A 377 -20.56 -0.13 3.52
CA ASP A 377 -19.83 1.14 3.49
C ASP A 377 -19.94 1.87 4.84
N ILE A 378 -19.10 2.90 5.02
CA ILE A 378 -19.12 3.72 6.25
C ILE A 378 -20.49 4.39 6.54
N PHE A 379 -21.42 4.43 5.59
CA PHE A 379 -22.78 4.94 5.76
C PHE A 379 -23.82 3.84 6.03
N GLY A 380 -23.37 2.60 6.23
CA GLY A 380 -24.23 1.45 6.48
C GLY A 380 -24.90 0.88 5.22
N ARG A 381 -24.51 1.29 4.02
CA ARG A 381 -25.09 0.78 2.76
C ARG A 381 -24.35 -0.49 2.34
N ARG A 382 -25.10 -1.55 2.06
CA ARG A 382 -24.54 -2.79 1.50
C ARG A 382 -24.17 -2.58 0.04
N ILE A 383 -22.91 -2.88 -0.27
CA ILE A 383 -22.32 -2.95 -1.61
C ILE A 383 -22.10 -4.43 -1.92
N GLU A 384 -22.59 -4.87 -3.07
CA GLU A 384 -22.41 -6.23 -3.55
C GLU A 384 -22.10 -6.19 -5.04
N THR A 385 -20.83 -6.37 -5.39
CA THR A 385 -20.35 -6.26 -6.77
C THR A 385 -19.67 -7.55 -7.18
N LYS A 386 -20.20 -8.23 -8.19
CA LYS A 386 -19.50 -9.34 -8.83
C LYS A 386 -18.26 -8.81 -9.55
N VAL A 387 -17.13 -9.45 -9.35
CA VAL A 387 -15.83 -9.08 -9.95
C VAL A 387 -15.19 -10.32 -10.55
N ARG A 388 -14.55 -10.18 -11.72
CA ARG A 388 -13.98 -11.30 -12.49
C ARG A 388 -12.46 -11.29 -12.58
N SER A 389 -11.82 -10.30 -11.97
CA SER A 389 -10.37 -10.16 -11.93
C SER A 389 -9.95 -9.18 -10.84
N LEU A 390 -8.66 -9.16 -10.51
CA LEU A 390 -8.06 -8.12 -9.67
C LEU A 390 -8.29 -6.69 -10.23
N ASN A 391 -8.33 -6.52 -11.55
CA ASN A 391 -8.59 -5.21 -12.15
C ASN A 391 -10.02 -4.72 -11.88
N GLU A 392 -11.00 -5.63 -11.99
CA GLU A 392 -12.39 -5.30 -11.67
C GLU A 392 -12.58 -5.05 -10.17
N LEU A 393 -11.91 -5.84 -9.31
CA LEU A 393 -11.91 -5.60 -7.87
C LEU A 393 -11.28 -4.24 -7.52
N GLY A 394 -10.10 -3.94 -8.07
CA GLY A 394 -9.43 -2.65 -7.86
C GLY A 394 -10.30 -1.46 -8.30
N LYS A 395 -10.99 -1.58 -9.44
CA LYS A 395 -11.98 -0.59 -9.89
C LYS A 395 -13.19 -0.49 -8.97
N ALA A 396 -13.72 -1.61 -8.48
CA ALA A 396 -14.84 -1.61 -7.54
C ALA A 396 -14.45 -0.93 -6.20
N LEU A 397 -13.26 -1.24 -5.68
CA LEU A 397 -12.71 -0.62 -4.47
C LEU A 397 -12.50 0.88 -4.66
N SER A 398 -11.93 1.32 -5.78
CA SER A 398 -11.68 2.74 -6.04
C SER A 398 -12.95 3.56 -6.21
N GLN A 399 -14.11 2.92 -6.44
CA GLN A 399 -15.41 3.60 -6.52
C GLN A 399 -16.09 3.75 -5.15
N THR A 400 -15.59 3.06 -4.12
CA THR A 400 -16.15 3.16 -2.77
C THR A 400 -15.82 4.50 -2.12
N LYS A 401 -16.69 4.97 -1.22
CA LYS A 401 -16.37 6.12 -0.38
C LYS A 401 -15.29 5.79 0.64
N ASP A 402 -15.36 4.61 1.23
CA ASP A 402 -14.44 4.10 2.25
C ASP A 402 -12.96 4.28 1.85
N PHE A 403 -12.60 4.01 0.59
CA PHE A 403 -11.25 4.23 0.08
C PHE A 403 -10.76 5.68 0.28
N TYR A 404 -11.58 6.67 -0.08
CA TYR A 404 -11.22 8.09 0.05
C TYR A 404 -11.28 8.59 1.49
N TYR A 405 -12.18 8.04 2.30
CA TYR A 405 -12.27 8.37 3.73
C TYR A 405 -11.09 7.80 4.50
N CYS A 406 -10.66 6.58 4.18
CA CYS A 406 -9.46 5.96 4.73
C CYS A 406 -8.20 6.77 4.39
N LEU A 407 -8.07 7.19 3.12
CA LEU A 407 -6.95 8.03 2.69
C LEU A 407 -6.94 9.40 3.40
N SER A 408 -8.11 10.04 3.50
CA SER A 408 -8.25 11.34 4.17
C SER A 408 -7.91 11.23 5.65
N LYS A 409 -8.47 10.23 6.35
CA LYS A 409 -8.16 9.90 7.75
C LYS A 409 -6.65 9.81 7.97
N ARG A 410 -5.95 9.00 7.18
CA ARG A 410 -4.52 8.74 7.35
C ARG A 410 -3.64 9.98 7.19
N TYR A 411 -3.92 10.81 6.19
CA TYR A 411 -3.21 12.08 6.07
C TYR A 411 -3.58 13.05 7.20
N PHE A 412 -4.85 13.12 7.57
CA PHE A 412 -5.33 13.97 8.66
C PHE A 412 -4.64 13.62 9.98
N GLU A 413 -4.62 12.34 10.35
CA GLU A 413 -3.97 11.83 11.56
C GLU A 413 -2.47 12.14 11.55
N PHE A 414 -1.78 11.91 10.43
CA PHE A 414 -0.35 12.19 10.34
C PHE A 414 -0.01 13.68 10.55
N PHE A 415 -0.73 14.58 9.87
CA PHE A 415 -0.39 16.00 9.90
C PHE A 415 -0.92 16.71 11.15
N THR A 416 -2.05 16.28 11.70
CA THR A 416 -2.67 16.94 12.86
C THR A 416 -2.38 16.27 14.19
N GLY A 417 -2.04 14.97 14.20
CA GLY A 417 -1.93 14.15 15.42
C GLY A 417 -3.27 13.74 16.02
N ILE A 418 -4.41 14.11 15.41
CA ILE A 418 -5.75 13.82 15.92
C ILE A 418 -6.21 12.46 15.38
N GLU A 419 -6.28 11.46 16.25
CA GLU A 419 -6.76 10.11 15.92
C GLU A 419 -8.28 10.06 15.70
N VAL A 420 -8.72 9.31 14.68
CA VAL A 420 -10.14 9.22 14.33
C VAL A 420 -10.57 7.77 14.11
N ASN A 421 -11.46 7.24 14.94
CA ASN A 421 -12.03 5.91 14.70
C ASN A 421 -13.23 5.97 13.74
N ILE A 422 -13.00 5.75 12.44
CA ILE A 422 -14.05 5.84 11.40
C ILE A 422 -15.18 4.82 11.55
N GLU A 423 -14.99 3.77 12.36
CA GLU A 423 -15.98 2.72 12.58
C GLU A 423 -17.03 3.10 13.63
N GLN A 424 -16.66 4.00 14.55
CA GLN A 424 -17.53 4.44 15.66
C GLN A 424 -18.32 5.71 15.31
N ILE A 425 -18.14 6.25 14.12
CA ILE A 425 -18.76 7.51 13.68
C ILE A 425 -20.10 7.24 13.02
N ASP A 426 -21.17 7.86 13.53
CA ASP A 426 -22.42 8.03 12.77
C ASP A 426 -22.25 9.17 11.75
N TRP A 427 -21.75 8.82 10.56
CA TRP A 427 -21.47 9.77 9.47
C TRP A 427 -22.69 10.54 8.96
N SER A 428 -23.90 10.08 9.30
CA SER A 428 -25.15 10.71 8.88
C SER A 428 -25.59 11.83 9.84
N LYS A 429 -25.23 11.72 11.13
CA LYS A 429 -25.72 12.63 12.18
C LYS A 429 -24.62 13.39 12.91
N SER A 430 -23.36 12.97 12.80
CA SER A 430 -22.28 13.60 13.56
C SER A 430 -22.12 15.08 13.21
N THR A 431 -22.14 15.92 14.24
CA THR A 431 -21.85 17.35 14.19
C THR A 431 -20.44 17.68 14.68
N ASP A 432 -19.64 16.66 15.00
CA ASP A 432 -18.24 16.83 15.41
C ASP A 432 -17.47 17.56 14.28
N PRO A 433 -16.80 18.69 14.56
CA PRO A 433 -16.07 19.45 13.55
C PRO A 433 -15.03 18.63 12.77
N VAL A 434 -14.34 17.68 13.42
CA VAL A 434 -13.36 16.79 12.78
C VAL A 434 -14.07 15.88 11.77
N VAL A 435 -15.21 15.32 12.16
CA VAL A 435 -16.02 14.46 11.28
C VAL A 435 -16.57 15.24 10.10
N VAL A 436 -17.07 16.46 10.33
CA VAL A 436 -17.58 17.36 9.27
C VAL A 436 -16.47 17.70 8.27
N PHE A 437 -15.27 18.01 8.76
CA PHE A 437 -14.11 18.28 7.92
C PHE A 437 -13.71 17.03 7.11
N LEU A 438 -13.52 15.88 7.76
CA LEU A 438 -13.14 14.65 7.06
C LEU A 438 -14.15 14.25 5.98
N LYS A 439 -15.45 14.37 6.27
CA LYS A 439 -16.53 14.10 5.30
C LYS A 439 -16.40 15.00 4.07
N LYS A 440 -16.23 16.32 4.29
CA LYS A 440 -16.08 17.29 3.20
C LYS A 440 -14.82 17.02 2.38
N SER A 441 -13.68 16.84 3.05
CA SER A 441 -12.38 16.69 2.41
C SER A 441 -12.26 15.35 1.67
N ALA A 442 -12.84 14.27 2.19
CA ALA A 442 -12.88 12.98 1.50
C ALA A 442 -13.76 13.00 0.25
N GLU A 443 -14.92 13.65 0.28
CA GLU A 443 -15.76 13.83 -0.91
C GLU A 443 -15.08 14.75 -1.95
N GLU A 444 -14.35 15.76 -1.51
CA GLU A 444 -13.53 16.58 -2.41
C GLU A 444 -12.39 15.76 -3.04
N LEU A 445 -11.67 14.96 -2.26
CA LEU A 445 -10.62 14.07 -2.76
C LEU A 445 -11.17 13.08 -3.78
N ARG A 446 -12.35 12.49 -3.51
CA ARG A 446 -13.06 11.62 -4.46
C ARG A 446 -13.45 12.35 -5.74
N ARG A 447 -13.92 13.58 -5.65
CA ARG A 447 -14.34 14.34 -6.84
C ARG A 447 -13.15 14.82 -7.68
N THR A 448 -12.10 15.29 -7.01
CA THR A 448 -10.94 15.93 -7.67
C THR A 448 -9.85 14.94 -8.04
N GLN A 449 -9.81 13.77 -7.39
CA GLN A 449 -8.76 12.76 -7.51
C GLN A 449 -7.35 13.32 -7.27
N ASN A 450 -7.21 14.41 -6.51
CA ASN A 450 -5.95 15.15 -6.37
C ASN A 450 -5.51 15.23 -4.89
N VAL A 451 -4.42 14.52 -4.57
CA VAL A 451 -3.88 14.48 -3.20
C VAL A 451 -3.26 15.81 -2.80
N LYS A 452 -2.52 16.50 -3.69
CA LYS A 452 -1.90 17.81 -3.38
C LYS A 452 -2.97 18.84 -2.99
N LYS A 453 -4.10 18.84 -3.69
CA LYS A 453 -5.25 19.71 -3.38
C LYS A 453 -5.86 19.38 -2.02
N TYR A 454 -6.04 18.10 -1.71
CA TYR A 454 -6.49 17.66 -0.39
C TYR A 454 -5.54 18.15 0.72
N LEU A 455 -4.23 17.96 0.55
CA LEU A 455 -3.23 18.40 1.53
C LEU A 455 -3.24 19.92 1.72
N SER A 456 -3.42 20.69 0.64
CA SER A 456 -3.57 22.14 0.75
C SER A 456 -4.83 22.54 1.54
N SER A 457 -5.96 21.84 1.35
CA SER A 457 -7.17 22.04 2.16
C SER A 457 -6.94 21.68 3.63
N LEU A 458 -6.19 20.62 3.90
CA LEU A 458 -5.82 20.19 5.25
C LEU A 458 -4.94 21.22 5.96
N PHE A 459 -3.89 21.73 5.32
CA PHE A 459 -3.03 22.76 5.91
C PHE A 459 -3.77 24.08 6.15
N ASN A 460 -4.78 24.37 5.33
CA ASN A 460 -5.65 25.53 5.52
C ASN A 460 -6.73 25.33 6.61
N SER A 461 -6.90 24.12 7.14
CA SER A 461 -7.94 23.82 8.13
C SER A 461 -7.60 24.35 9.53
N PRO A 462 -8.61 24.68 10.37
CA PRO A 462 -8.40 25.04 11.77
C PRO A 462 -7.63 23.97 12.55
N PHE A 463 -7.85 22.68 12.25
CA PHE A 463 -7.17 21.56 12.94
C PHE A 463 -5.66 21.56 12.73
N TYR A 464 -5.20 22.00 11.56
CA TYR A 464 -3.77 22.16 11.30
C TYR A 464 -3.23 23.48 11.84
N LYS A 465 -3.99 24.57 11.68
CA LYS A 465 -3.55 25.91 12.10
C LYS A 465 -3.43 26.06 13.61
N GLU A 466 -4.40 25.55 14.36
CA GLU A 466 -4.46 25.78 15.81
C GLU A 466 -3.50 24.90 16.60
N GLY A 467 -3.00 23.80 16.03
CA GLY A 467 -2.02 22.91 16.65
C GLY A 467 -2.43 22.40 18.03
N LYS A 468 -3.16 21.28 18.08
CA LYS A 468 -3.24 20.48 19.30
C LYS A 468 -1.93 19.75 19.56
#